data_AF-A0A1A9W3F6-F1
#
_entry.id   AF-A0A1A9W3F6-F1
#
_cell.length_a   1.000
_cell.length_b   1.000
_cell.length_c   1.000
_cell.angle_alpha   90.00
_cell.angle_beta   90.00
_cell.angle_gamma   90.00
#
_symmetry.space_group_name_H-M   'P 1'
#
loop_
_entity.id
_entity.type
_entity.pdbx_description
1 polymer ?
#
loop_
_entity_poly.entity_id
_entity_poly.type
_entity_poly.pdbx_seq_one_letter_code
_entity_poly.pdbx_strand_id
1 'polypeptide(L)'
;MSNSDEQYDHFFLAMAQKHAGGMPDFLRTFAGFLRRKSDFFLGDWEQLMMDIFRKEAEIATSDQAEKLKKQEQVEKLREEKEQEIKAAAVAREKEISDQKICDITDEEAAQIIKEEESKKRQKLLEESTTSHGAAPVVVNDDMSKPIEKVEDDSEKDEIGKLLPNAGNGCTLDKYMWTQTLGEIEVSEWHIYINRFKK
;
A
#
# COMPACT_ATOMS: atom_id res chain seq x y z
N MET A 1 21.96 26.26 -11.19
CA MET A 1 21.47 27.59 -10.74
C MET A 1 21.59 27.63 -9.23
N SER A 2 22.23 28.64 -8.65
CA SER A 2 22.35 28.73 -7.20
C SER A 2 21.00 29.04 -6.58
N ASN A 3 20.69 28.42 -5.45
CA ASN A 3 19.48 28.63 -4.63
C ASN A 3 19.22 30.12 -4.26
N SER A 4 20.18 31.01 -4.53
CA SER A 4 20.04 32.46 -4.41
C SER A 4 19.06 33.07 -5.42
N ASP A 5 18.87 32.47 -6.59
CA ASP A 5 18.15 33.12 -7.68
C ASP A 5 16.63 32.95 -7.48
N GLU A 6 16.23 31.79 -6.95
CA GLU A 6 14.84 31.44 -6.58
C GLU A 6 14.24 32.42 -5.54
N GLN A 7 15.08 33.06 -4.72
CA GLN A 7 14.59 34.04 -3.73
C GLN A 7 13.94 35.27 -4.40
N TYR A 8 14.30 35.56 -5.65
CA TYR A 8 13.75 36.68 -6.41
C TYR A 8 12.47 36.33 -7.16
N ASP A 9 12.15 35.04 -7.31
CA ASP A 9 10.99 34.56 -8.06
C ASP A 9 9.68 35.12 -7.51
N HIS A 10 9.56 35.21 -6.18
CA HIS A 10 8.37 35.79 -5.56
C HIS A 10 8.16 37.26 -5.95
N PHE A 11 9.23 38.04 -6.11
CA PHE A 11 9.14 39.43 -6.56
C PHE A 11 8.76 39.52 -8.04
N PHE A 12 9.38 38.68 -8.89
CA PHE A 12 9.05 38.63 -10.31
C PHE A 12 7.61 38.16 -10.55
N LEU A 13 7.16 37.15 -9.82
CA LEU A 13 5.79 36.65 -9.86
C LEU A 13 4.79 37.72 -9.42
N ALA A 14 5.06 38.40 -8.30
CA ALA A 14 4.21 39.49 -7.82
C ALA A 14 4.12 40.62 -8.86
N MET A 15 5.24 41.00 -9.48
CA MET A 15 5.24 41.99 -10.55
C MET A 15 4.46 41.51 -11.79
N ALA A 16 4.66 40.27 -12.23
CA ALA A 16 3.96 39.70 -13.38
C ALA A 16 2.44 39.66 -13.17
N GLN A 17 1.97 39.29 -11.97
CA GLN A 17 0.53 39.25 -11.62
C GLN A 17 -0.13 40.64 -11.62
N LYS A 18 0.63 41.72 -11.33
CA LYS A 18 0.10 43.09 -11.34
C LYS A 18 -0.12 43.65 -12.74
N HIS A 19 0.53 43.09 -13.76
CA HIS A 19 0.38 43.55 -15.14
C HIS A 19 -0.82 42.85 -15.79
N ALA A 20 -1.89 43.61 -16.05
CA ALA A 20 -3.10 43.08 -16.68
C ALA A 20 -2.87 42.56 -18.11
N GLY A 21 -1.87 43.10 -18.81
CA GLY A 21 -1.44 42.62 -20.13
C GLY A 21 -0.54 41.37 -20.10
N GLY A 22 -0.32 40.76 -18.92
CA GLY A 22 0.48 39.55 -18.75
C GLY A 22 1.97 39.77 -19.03
N MET A 23 2.64 38.70 -19.50
CA MET A 23 4.09 38.67 -19.68
C MET A 23 4.64 39.73 -20.65
N PRO A 24 4.02 39.99 -21.82
CA PRO A 24 4.53 41.02 -22.74
C PRO A 24 4.56 42.42 -22.13
N ASP A 25 3.55 42.75 -21.32
CA ASP A 25 3.42 44.07 -20.69
C ASP A 25 4.41 44.22 -19.52
N PHE A 26 4.60 43.15 -18.75
CA PHE A 26 5.67 43.07 -17.76
C PHE A 26 7.05 43.30 -18.38
N LEU A 27 7.37 42.62 -19.49
CA LEU A 27 8.66 42.78 -20.18
C LEU A 27 8.85 44.20 -20.74
N ARG A 28 7.79 44.86 -21.22
CA ARG A 28 7.84 46.28 -21.62
C ARG A 28 8.18 47.18 -20.44
N THR A 29 7.55 46.97 -19.28
CA THR A 29 7.84 47.72 -18.06
C THR A 29 9.28 47.50 -17.60
N PHE A 30 9.77 46.25 -17.64
CA PHE A 30 11.14 45.90 -17.28
C PHE A 30 12.17 46.53 -18.22
N ALA A 31 11.97 46.45 -19.53
CA ALA A 31 12.81 47.14 -20.51
C ALA A 31 12.78 48.67 -20.31
N GLY A 32 11.60 49.22 -19.99
CA GLY A 32 11.46 50.63 -19.62
C GLY A 32 12.23 51.03 -18.36
N PHE A 33 12.30 50.14 -17.37
CA PHE A 33 13.14 50.33 -16.17
C PHE A 33 14.62 50.34 -16.54
N LEU A 34 15.10 49.35 -17.30
CA LEU A 34 16.48 49.30 -17.76
C LEU A 34 16.87 50.59 -18.50
N ARG A 35 16.03 51.07 -19.42
CA ARG A 35 16.28 52.33 -20.15
C ARG A 35 16.41 53.56 -19.25
N ARG A 36 15.72 53.60 -18.10
CA ARG A 36 15.69 54.76 -17.21
C ARG A 36 16.71 54.70 -16.08
N LYS A 37 17.11 53.50 -15.66
CA LYS A 37 17.88 53.27 -14.43
C LYS A 37 19.21 52.57 -14.66
N SER A 38 19.47 52.09 -15.88
CA SER A 38 20.76 51.55 -16.27
C SER A 38 21.20 52.07 -17.64
N ASP A 39 22.46 51.82 -17.95
CA ASP A 39 23.11 52.02 -19.24
C ASP A 39 23.00 50.79 -20.14
N PHE A 40 22.09 49.86 -19.84
CA PHE A 40 21.98 48.55 -20.50
C PHE A 40 21.90 48.62 -22.04
N PHE A 41 21.23 49.65 -22.57
CA PHE A 41 21.06 49.82 -24.02
C PHE A 41 22.23 50.54 -24.71
N LEU A 42 23.32 50.83 -24.02
CA LEU A 42 24.53 51.40 -24.60
C LEU A 42 25.46 50.27 -25.05
N GLY A 43 25.55 50.02 -26.36
CA GLY A 43 26.40 48.98 -26.94
C GLY A 43 25.61 47.81 -27.53
N ASP A 44 26.23 46.62 -27.55
CA ASP A 44 25.66 45.40 -28.15
C ASP A 44 24.74 44.65 -27.17
N TRP A 45 23.68 45.34 -26.75
CA TRP A 45 22.71 44.83 -25.78
C TRP A 45 21.84 43.70 -26.35
N GLU A 46 21.64 43.70 -27.68
CA GLU A 46 20.80 42.72 -28.37
C GLU A 46 21.44 41.34 -28.34
N GLN A 47 22.72 41.24 -28.69
CA GLN A 47 23.43 39.96 -28.67
C GLN A 47 23.54 39.42 -27.23
N LEU A 48 23.88 40.29 -26.26
CA LEU A 48 23.92 39.92 -24.85
C LEU A 48 22.57 39.37 -24.36
N MET A 49 21.47 40.06 -24.67
CA MET A 49 20.13 39.64 -24.25
C MET A 49 19.75 38.30 -24.88
N MET A 50 19.99 38.13 -26.18
CA MET A 50 19.68 36.88 -26.89
C MET A 50 20.52 35.71 -26.40
N ASP A 51 21.78 35.92 -26.03
CA ASP A 51 22.65 34.86 -25.53
C ASP A 51 22.23 34.38 -24.13
N ILE A 52 21.75 35.30 -23.27
CA ILE A 52 21.16 34.95 -21.97
C ILE A 52 19.88 34.15 -22.18
N PHE A 53 18.93 34.68 -22.98
CA PHE A 53 17.66 34.01 -23.21
C PHE A 53 17.81 32.65 -23.91
N ARG A 54 18.78 32.50 -24.82
CA ARG A 54 19.05 31.21 -25.46
C ARG A 54 19.52 30.17 -24.46
N LYS A 55 20.44 30.52 -23.56
CA LYS A 55 20.89 29.61 -22.48
C LYS A 55 19.74 29.19 -21.58
N GLU A 56 18.92 30.14 -21.13
CA GLU A 56 17.76 29.81 -20.30
C GLU A 56 16.70 29.01 -21.05
N ALA A 57 16.51 29.27 -22.35
CA ALA A 57 15.62 28.48 -23.20
C ALA A 57 16.12 27.04 -23.36
N GLU A 58 17.42 26.82 -23.55
CA GLU A 58 18.02 25.48 -23.61
C GLU A 58 17.77 24.72 -22.29
N ILE A 59 17.99 25.36 -21.14
CA ILE A 59 17.72 24.76 -19.82
C ILE A 59 16.23 24.44 -19.69
N ALA A 60 15.35 25.39 -19.99
CA ALA A 60 13.90 25.17 -19.91
C ALA A 60 13.44 24.03 -20.82
N THR A 61 13.95 23.92 -22.04
CA THR A 61 13.62 22.79 -22.94
C THR A 61 14.16 21.46 -22.43
N SER A 62 15.37 21.45 -21.86
CA SER A 62 15.97 20.27 -21.24
C SER A 62 15.16 19.81 -20.02
N ASP A 63 14.78 20.72 -19.14
CA ASP A 63 14.00 20.43 -17.92
C ASP A 63 12.61 19.90 -18.27
N GLN A 64 11.95 20.50 -19.28
CA GLN A 64 10.66 20.00 -19.78
C GLN A 64 10.81 18.60 -20.40
N ALA A 65 11.85 18.37 -21.19
CA ALA A 65 12.12 17.05 -21.77
C ALA A 65 12.42 16.00 -20.69
N GLU A 66 13.18 16.35 -19.64
CA GLU A 66 13.46 15.47 -18.52
C GLU A 66 12.19 15.17 -17.71
N LYS A 67 11.36 16.18 -17.46
CA LYS A 67 10.08 16.02 -16.76
C LYS A 67 9.13 15.09 -17.53
N LEU A 68 9.03 15.25 -18.84
CA LEU A 68 8.24 14.37 -19.70
C LEU A 68 8.78 12.93 -19.68
N LYS A 69 10.10 12.73 -19.82
CA LYS A 69 10.72 11.40 -19.70
C LYS A 69 10.47 10.74 -18.36
N LYS A 70 10.54 11.50 -17.26
CA LYS A 70 10.22 11.00 -15.92
C LYS A 70 8.75 10.60 -15.82
N GLN A 71 7.84 11.39 -16.37
CA GLN A 71 6.41 11.07 -16.41
C GLN A 71 6.16 9.78 -17.21
N GLU A 72 6.74 9.64 -18.40
CA GLU A 72 6.63 8.42 -19.22
C GLU A 72 7.21 7.19 -18.53
N GLN A 73 8.33 7.31 -17.82
CA GLN A 73 8.92 6.21 -17.05
C GLN A 73 8.01 5.79 -15.89
N VAL A 74 7.41 6.74 -15.19
CA VAL A 74 6.46 6.46 -14.10
C VAL A 74 5.20 5.79 -14.63
N GLU A 75 4.68 6.22 -15.78
CA GLU A 75 3.52 5.58 -16.41
C GLU A 75 3.84 4.16 -16.88
N LYS A 76 4.98 3.92 -17.53
CA LYS A 76 5.40 2.57 -17.93
C LYS A 76 5.55 1.62 -16.75
N LEU A 77 6.22 2.07 -15.68
CA LEU A 77 6.35 1.27 -14.45
C LEU A 77 4.98 0.97 -13.80
N ARG A 78 4.02 1.88 -13.92
CA ARG A 78 2.66 1.68 -13.41
C ARG A 78 1.91 0.65 -14.26
N GLU A 79 2.02 0.74 -15.59
CA GLU A 79 1.42 -0.21 -16.52
C GLU A 79 1.99 -1.62 -16.36
N GLU A 80 3.31 -1.76 -16.24
CA GLU A 80 3.98 -3.05 -16.00
C GLU A 80 3.49 -3.71 -14.71
N LYS A 81 3.42 -2.95 -13.60
CA LYS A 81 2.88 -3.46 -12.32
C LYS A 81 1.41 -3.86 -12.43
N GLU A 82 0.59 -3.10 -13.14
CA GLU A 82 -0.82 -3.43 -13.33
C GLU A 82 -1.00 -4.71 -14.17
N GLN A 83 -0.16 -4.91 -15.19
CA GLN A 83 -0.15 -6.14 -15.99
C GLN A 83 0.31 -7.34 -15.18
N GLU A 84 1.35 -7.21 -14.36
CA GLU A 84 1.83 -8.28 -13.47
C GLU A 84 0.75 -8.69 -12.45
N ILE A 85 0.06 -7.73 -11.83
CA ILE A 85 -1.03 -8.00 -10.89
C ILE A 85 -2.19 -8.72 -11.60
N LYS A 86 -2.57 -8.28 -12.80
CA LYS A 86 -3.63 -8.94 -13.59
C LYS A 86 -3.22 -10.36 -13.99
N ALA A 87 -1.99 -10.56 -14.43
CA ALA A 87 -1.47 -11.89 -14.79
C ALA A 87 -1.43 -12.83 -13.58
N ALA A 88 -0.98 -12.34 -12.43
CA ALA A 88 -0.98 -13.10 -11.17
C ALA A 88 -2.40 -13.44 -10.70
N ALA A 89 -3.36 -12.51 -10.83
CA ALA A 89 -4.76 -12.76 -10.50
C ALA A 89 -5.37 -13.85 -11.41
N VAL A 90 -5.12 -13.79 -12.72
CA VAL A 90 -5.59 -14.80 -13.68
C VAL A 90 -4.91 -16.15 -13.44
N ALA A 91 -3.62 -16.18 -13.11
CA ALA A 91 -2.92 -17.41 -12.77
C ALA A 91 -3.49 -18.06 -11.50
N ARG A 92 -3.73 -17.26 -10.46
CA ARG A 92 -4.37 -17.71 -9.21
C ARG A 92 -5.81 -18.20 -9.45
N GLU A 93 -6.58 -17.54 -10.31
CA GLU A 93 -7.93 -17.99 -10.66
C GLU A 93 -7.90 -19.34 -11.42
N LYS A 94 -6.94 -19.53 -12.33
CA LYS A 94 -6.74 -20.81 -13.01
C LYS A 94 -6.33 -21.93 -12.05
N GLU A 95 -5.39 -21.67 -11.14
CA GLU A 95 -4.99 -22.64 -10.11
C GLU A 95 -6.17 -23.01 -9.20
N ILE A 96 -6.99 -22.05 -8.79
CA ILE A 96 -8.23 -22.31 -8.01
C ILE A 96 -9.25 -23.10 -8.84
N SER A 97 -9.36 -22.85 -10.16
CA SER A 97 -10.26 -23.60 -11.04
C SER A 97 -9.78 -25.03 -11.31
N ASP A 98 -8.47 -25.24 -11.43
CA ASP A 98 -7.85 -26.55 -11.63
C ASP A 98 -7.83 -27.38 -10.34
N GLN A 99 -7.73 -26.72 -9.17
CA GLN A 99 -7.89 -27.32 -7.84
C GLN A 99 -9.35 -27.40 -7.38
N LYS A 100 -10.32 -27.01 -8.23
CA LYS A 100 -11.74 -27.23 -7.95
C LYS A 100 -12.03 -28.72 -7.98
N ILE A 101 -12.01 -29.33 -6.80
CA ILE A 101 -12.61 -30.62 -6.50
C ILE A 101 -14.01 -30.60 -7.14
N CYS A 102 -14.21 -31.40 -8.19
CA CYS A 102 -15.53 -31.68 -8.70
C CYS A 102 -16.31 -32.35 -7.57
N ASP A 103 -17.38 -31.71 -7.12
CA ASP A 103 -18.34 -32.34 -6.21
C ASP A 103 -18.74 -33.68 -6.84
N ILE A 104 -18.39 -34.77 -6.16
CA ILE A 104 -18.99 -36.07 -6.41
C ILE A 104 -20.49 -35.85 -6.19
N THR A 105 -21.25 -35.92 -7.27
CA THR A 105 -22.71 -35.79 -7.29
C THR A 105 -23.33 -36.58 -6.13
N ASP A 106 -24.29 -35.99 -5.42
CA ASP A 106 -24.96 -36.50 -4.20
C ASP A 106 -25.49 -37.97 -4.28
N GLU A 107 -25.54 -38.56 -5.47
CA GLU A 107 -25.96 -39.95 -5.70
C GLU A 107 -24.92 -41.01 -5.29
N GLU A 108 -23.61 -40.73 -5.33
CA GLU A 108 -22.59 -41.70 -4.89
C GLU A 108 -22.29 -41.62 -3.39
N ALA A 109 -22.42 -40.43 -2.78
CA ALA A 109 -22.27 -40.26 -1.33
C ALA A 109 -23.32 -41.07 -0.54
N ALA A 110 -24.54 -41.20 -1.07
CA ALA A 110 -25.60 -42.01 -0.47
C ALA A 110 -25.30 -43.51 -0.50
N GLN A 111 -24.53 -44.02 -1.47
CA GLN A 111 -24.19 -45.44 -1.54
C GLN A 111 -23.11 -45.82 -0.51
N ILE A 112 -22.12 -44.95 -0.30
CA ILE A 112 -21.05 -45.18 0.68
C ILE A 112 -21.60 -45.15 2.12
N ILE A 113 -22.53 -44.24 2.43
CA ILE A 113 -23.18 -44.16 3.75
C ILE A 113 -24.02 -45.42 4.02
N LYS A 114 -24.71 -45.94 3.01
CA LYS A 114 -25.56 -47.13 3.15
C LYS A 114 -24.73 -48.41 3.33
N GLU A 115 -23.57 -48.49 2.71
CA GLU A 115 -22.64 -49.61 2.86
C GLU A 115 -21.88 -49.55 4.20
N GLU A 116 -21.46 -48.36 4.65
CA GLU A 116 -20.85 -48.17 5.97
C GLU A 116 -21.82 -48.39 7.13
N GLU A 117 -23.08 -47.96 7.04
CA GLU A 117 -24.07 -48.25 8.10
C GLU A 117 -24.33 -49.75 8.25
N SER A 118 -24.32 -50.52 7.15
CA SER A 118 -24.50 -51.97 7.20
C SER A 118 -23.32 -52.70 7.86
N LYS A 119 -22.08 -52.23 7.60
CA LYS A 119 -20.86 -52.72 8.27
C LYS A 119 -20.77 -52.27 9.72
N LYS A 120 -21.18 -51.04 10.03
CA LYS A 120 -21.16 -50.47 11.39
C LYS A 120 -22.22 -51.13 12.28
N ARG A 121 -23.36 -51.58 11.74
CA ARG A 121 -24.37 -52.36 12.48
C ARG A 121 -23.91 -53.79 12.79
N GLN A 122 -23.03 -54.39 11.97
CA GLN A 122 -22.38 -55.65 12.30
C GLN A 122 -21.23 -55.47 13.30
N LYS A 123 -20.48 -54.36 13.22
CA LYS A 123 -19.38 -54.06 14.15
C LYS A 123 -19.83 -53.59 15.55
N LEU A 124 -21.05 -53.07 15.68
CA LEU A 124 -21.63 -52.63 16.97
C LEU A 124 -22.11 -53.79 17.88
N LEU A 125 -22.02 -55.05 17.43
CA LEU A 125 -22.29 -56.22 18.27
C LEU A 125 -21.01 -56.85 18.87
N GLU A 126 -19.80 -56.39 18.48
CA GLU A 126 -18.54 -57.03 18.90
C GLU A 126 -17.49 -56.14 19.61
N GLU A 127 -17.60 -54.80 19.66
CA GLU A 127 -16.56 -53.97 20.30
C GLU A 127 -17.13 -52.98 21.34
N SER A 128 -17.55 -53.54 22.48
CA SER A 128 -17.48 -52.85 23.77
C SER A 128 -16.02 -52.83 24.23
N THR A 129 -15.27 -51.76 23.96
CA THR A 129 -14.12 -51.28 24.77
C THR A 129 -13.37 -50.15 24.06
N THR A 130 -13.06 -49.13 24.85
CA THR A 130 -12.02 -48.11 24.63
C THR A 130 -12.43 -46.86 23.84
N SER A 131 -12.50 -45.80 24.62
CA SER A 131 -12.51 -44.39 24.30
C SER A 131 -11.46 -43.97 23.26
N HIS A 132 -11.79 -43.01 22.40
CA HIS A 132 -11.32 -41.62 22.53
C HIS A 132 -12.08 -40.71 21.56
N GLY A 133 -12.64 -39.64 22.12
CA GLY A 133 -13.54 -38.71 21.45
C GLY A 133 -12.83 -37.80 20.44
N ALA A 134 -13.51 -37.61 19.32
CA ALA A 134 -13.40 -36.41 18.53
C ALA A 134 -14.11 -35.27 19.29
N ALA A 135 -13.40 -34.17 19.51
CA ALA A 135 -14.00 -32.89 19.88
C ALA A 135 -13.27 -31.76 19.13
N PRO A 136 -14.01 -30.73 18.69
CA PRO A 136 -13.50 -29.65 17.86
C PRO A 136 -12.61 -28.73 18.71
N VAL A 137 -11.50 -28.30 18.13
CA VAL A 137 -10.61 -27.32 18.75
C VAL A 137 -11.25 -25.93 18.59
N VAL A 138 -12.17 -25.62 19.50
CA VAL A 138 -12.58 -24.25 19.81
C VAL A 138 -11.56 -23.74 20.82
N VAL A 139 -10.51 -23.05 20.38
CA VAL A 139 -9.58 -22.37 21.30
C VAL A 139 -10.20 -21.02 21.67
N ASN A 140 -11.04 -21.06 22.69
CA ASN A 140 -11.32 -19.91 23.53
C ASN A 140 -10.15 -19.83 24.54
N ASP A 141 -9.09 -19.11 24.20
CA ASP A 141 -8.04 -18.75 25.13
C ASP A 141 -7.61 -17.32 24.78
N ASP A 142 -7.98 -16.39 25.65
CA ASP A 142 -8.11 -14.94 25.41
C ASP A 142 -6.76 -14.20 25.32
N MET A 143 -5.69 -14.89 24.90
CA MET A 143 -4.32 -14.38 24.84
C MET A 143 -3.59 -14.97 23.63
N SER A 144 -2.96 -14.11 22.83
CA SER A 144 -2.19 -14.54 21.66
C SER A 144 -1.04 -15.45 22.09
N LYS A 145 -1.00 -16.69 21.57
CA LYS A 145 0.03 -17.69 21.88
C LYS A 145 1.16 -17.66 20.87
N PRO A 146 2.41 -17.98 21.27
CA PRO A 146 3.50 -18.19 20.31
C PRO A 146 3.19 -19.34 19.35
N ILE A 147 3.57 -19.20 18.08
CA ILE A 147 3.49 -20.27 17.08
C ILE A 147 4.56 -21.31 17.42
N GLU A 148 4.13 -22.51 17.86
CA GLU A 148 5.05 -23.58 18.30
C GLU A 148 5.54 -24.48 17.15
N LYS A 149 4.72 -24.63 16.09
CA LYS A 149 5.04 -25.46 14.92
C LYS A 149 4.37 -24.90 13.66
N VAL A 150 5.15 -24.85 12.59
CA VAL A 150 4.66 -24.63 11.21
C VAL A 150 4.88 -25.93 10.42
N GLU A 151 3.96 -26.23 9.51
CA GLU A 151 4.07 -27.44 8.65
C GLU A 151 5.05 -27.23 7.48
N ASP A 152 5.36 -25.98 7.12
CA ASP A 152 6.29 -25.62 6.04
C ASP A 152 7.65 -25.11 6.55
N ASP A 153 8.74 -25.59 5.94
CA ASP A 153 10.12 -25.23 6.30
C ASP A 153 10.41 -23.75 5.98
N SER A 154 9.70 -23.18 5.00
CA SER A 154 9.80 -21.76 4.61
C SER A 154 9.25 -20.79 5.64
N GLU A 155 8.41 -21.26 6.58
CA GLU A 155 7.74 -20.45 7.60
C GLU A 155 8.41 -20.58 8.99
N LYS A 156 9.60 -21.20 9.07
CA LYS A 156 10.33 -21.36 10.35
C LYS A 156 10.60 -20.03 11.07
N ASP A 157 10.69 -18.92 10.34
CA ASP A 157 10.85 -17.57 10.89
C ASP A 157 9.58 -17.04 11.58
N GLU A 158 8.44 -17.74 11.46
CA GLU A 158 7.20 -17.44 12.17
C GLU A 158 7.11 -18.13 13.53
N ILE A 159 7.89 -19.19 13.74
CA ILE A 159 7.98 -19.90 15.02
C ILE A 159 8.44 -18.92 16.10
N GLY A 160 7.67 -18.81 17.17
CA GLY A 160 7.91 -17.87 18.27
C GLY A 160 7.26 -16.49 18.11
N LYS A 161 6.71 -16.14 16.94
CA LYS A 161 5.81 -14.98 16.81
C LYS A 161 4.46 -15.29 17.43
N LEU A 162 3.75 -14.25 17.88
CA LEU A 162 2.42 -14.39 18.46
C LEU A 162 1.38 -14.62 17.37
N LEU A 163 0.51 -15.61 17.57
CA LEU A 163 -0.61 -15.89 16.69
C LEU A 163 -1.59 -14.70 16.72
N PRO A 164 -1.98 -14.15 15.55
CA PRO A 164 -2.89 -13.03 15.51
C PRO A 164 -4.27 -13.43 16.08
N ASN A 165 -4.97 -12.45 16.67
CA ASN A 165 -6.35 -12.64 17.09
C ASN A 165 -7.31 -12.56 15.88
N ALA A 166 -8.59 -12.86 16.10
CA ALA A 166 -9.62 -12.84 15.05
C ALA A 166 -9.79 -11.46 14.36
N GLY A 167 -9.31 -10.38 14.99
CA GLY A 167 -9.31 -9.02 14.44
C GLY A 167 -8.00 -8.63 13.77
N ASN A 168 -7.19 -9.59 13.31
CA ASN A 168 -5.87 -9.37 12.69
C ASN A 168 -4.90 -8.53 13.54
N GLY A 169 -5.09 -8.51 14.86
CA GLY A 169 -4.21 -7.84 15.79
C GLY A 169 -3.64 -8.81 16.82
N CYS A 170 -3.40 -8.33 18.04
CA CYS A 170 -2.81 -9.12 19.10
C CYS A 170 -3.57 -8.92 20.41
N THR A 171 -3.72 -9.99 21.18
CA THR A 171 -4.32 -9.95 22.51
C THR A 171 -3.22 -10.18 23.56
N LEU A 172 -2.96 -9.17 24.38
CA LEU A 172 -1.97 -9.17 25.47
C LEU A 172 -2.65 -9.00 26.83
N ASP A 173 -1.83 -9.04 27.90
CA ASP A 173 -2.28 -9.10 29.28
C ASP A 173 -3.01 -7.82 29.75
N LYS A 174 -2.57 -6.67 29.24
CA LYS A 174 -3.06 -5.35 29.65
C LYS A 174 -3.94 -4.69 28.62
N TYR A 175 -3.78 -5.05 27.36
CA TYR A 175 -4.49 -4.45 26.25
C TYR A 175 -4.57 -5.41 25.09
N MET A 176 -5.59 -5.23 24.26
CA MET A 176 -5.73 -5.91 22.99
C MET A 176 -5.92 -4.88 21.89
N TRP A 177 -5.51 -5.22 20.68
CA TRP A 177 -5.80 -4.41 19.52
C TRP A 177 -6.29 -5.26 18.36
N THR A 178 -7.08 -4.63 17.49
CA THR A 178 -7.58 -5.18 16.23
C THR A 178 -7.29 -4.18 15.12
N GLN A 179 -7.16 -4.67 13.88
CA GLN A 179 -6.78 -3.86 12.74
C GLN A 179 -7.59 -4.24 11.50
N THR A 180 -7.99 -3.21 10.74
CA THR A 180 -8.42 -3.33 9.35
C THR A 180 -7.48 -2.52 8.45
N LEU A 181 -7.73 -2.48 7.14
CA LEU A 181 -6.93 -1.65 6.22
C LEU A 181 -7.06 -0.13 6.50
N GLY A 182 -8.16 0.29 7.15
CA GLY A 182 -8.47 1.70 7.39
C GLY A 182 -8.21 2.19 8.81
N GLU A 183 -8.21 1.30 9.80
CA GLU A 183 -8.17 1.69 11.22
C GLU A 183 -7.55 0.63 12.14
N ILE A 184 -7.14 1.08 13.33
CA ILE A 184 -6.66 0.27 14.44
C ILE A 184 -7.47 0.64 15.68
N GLU A 185 -8.04 -0.35 16.35
CA GLU A 185 -8.80 -0.19 17.60
C GLU A 185 -8.01 -0.81 18.77
N VAL A 186 -7.88 -0.08 19.88
CA VAL A 186 -7.15 -0.52 21.08
C VAL A 186 -8.10 -0.56 22.27
N SER A 187 -8.17 -1.71 22.93
CA SER A 187 -8.95 -1.94 24.15
C SER A 187 -8.02 -2.21 25.33
N GLU A 188 -8.02 -1.34 26.33
CA GLU A 188 -7.21 -1.49 27.55
C GLU A 188 -8.04 -2.03 28.73
N TRP A 189 -7.52 -3.05 29.43
CA TRP A 189 -8.14 -3.59 30.63
C TRP A 189 -7.74 -2.76 31.86
N HIS A 190 -8.61 -1.84 32.27
CA HIS A 190 -8.43 -1.10 33.52
C HIS A 190 -8.93 -1.93 34.71
N ILE A 191 -8.01 -2.47 35.51
CA ILE A 191 -8.33 -3.09 36.80
C ILE A 191 -8.75 -1.97 37.78
N TYR A 192 -10.06 -1.79 37.96
CA TYR A 192 -10.58 -0.99 39.06
C TYR A 192 -10.32 -1.73 40.38
N ILE A 193 -9.19 -1.42 41.05
CA ILE A 193 -9.00 -1.80 42.44
C ILE A 193 -9.95 -0.94 43.28
N ASN A 194 -11.16 -1.45 43.53
CA ASN A 194 -12.07 -0.92 44.53
C ASN A 194 -11.43 -1.09 45.91
N ARG A 195 -10.63 -0.10 46.32
CA ARG A 195 -10.08 0.00 47.66
C ARG A 195 -11.18 0.47 48.62
N PHE A 196 -12.15 -0.40 48.88
CA PHE A 196 -13.08 -0.22 49.99
C PHE A 196 -12.29 -0.33 51.29
N LYS A 197 -11.94 0.83 51.85
CA LYS A 197 -11.53 0.95 53.25
C LYS A 197 -12.77 0.71 54.12
N LYS A 198 -12.75 -0.34 54.92
CA LYS A 198 -13.29 -0.34 56.28
C LYS A 198 -12.53 -1.33 57.14
#